data_AF-A0AAN9UTT8-F1
#
_entry.id   AF-A0AAN9UTT8-F1
#
_cell.length_a   1.000
_cell.length_b   1.000
_cell.length_c   1.000
_cell.angle_alpha   90.00
_cell.angle_beta   90.00
_cell.angle_gamma   90.00
#
_symmetry.space_group_name_H-M   'P 1'
#
loop_
_entity.id
_entity.type
_entity.pdbx_description
1 polymer ?
#
loop_
_entity_poly.entity_id
_entity_poly.type
_entity_poly.pdbx_seq_one_letter_code
_entity_poly.pdbx_strand_id
1 'polypeptide(L)'
;MLFSLNAYYLWIHGYFPILPAPEYEPTADQSVALLESESNKLEEPSSAISLAISAILALIPCPEDTSPLDPESVAWRRKYAQFLAKSAVESIETEQERPESSVEPSKALDDDSEDEMLRERFHPDVPLELESIIALDLLSVYEYAQRGNLKKMRTRANAALMTAMSQGLHKGSEVEDGSSETRRRVWWMTYTCVSQASIVSNTAWPAFIQAQQAILAATQFVIKLNQARKAQSDMRPIFKRMQELESFLEPSVIKSEDSSLGFQTPNSLRFPFTRHHSSKVCLKSALSIAEAFDALPYPNPTGKLTSSPCCIGYASPLITPRTMPAFACCAMQSAYVLLMIKDQTQALYPPSRGDAGPLVDDMLNRLKQGLWSVWGAFVNYGAAFEALGGMRGESRALGMIV
;
A
#
# COMPACT_ATOMS: atom_id res chain seq x y z
N MET A 1 -21.58 0.06 -18.60
CA MET A 1 -21.30 0.53 -17.23
C MET A 1 -21.40 -0.55 -16.14
N LEU A 2 -21.74 -1.81 -16.45
CA LEU A 2 -21.48 -3.01 -15.61
C LEU A 2 -20.00 -3.47 -15.59
N PHE A 3 -19.11 -2.70 -16.21
CA PHE A 3 -17.76 -3.15 -16.56
C PHE A 3 -16.72 -2.91 -15.46
N SER A 4 -16.95 -1.97 -14.53
CA SER A 4 -15.98 -1.63 -13.49
C SER A 4 -15.85 -2.70 -12.40
N LEU A 5 -16.91 -3.42 -12.05
CA LEU A 5 -16.84 -4.44 -10.99
C LEU A 5 -16.12 -5.71 -11.46
N ASN A 6 -16.45 -6.21 -12.65
CA ASN A 6 -15.72 -7.34 -13.24
C ASN A 6 -14.23 -7.01 -13.44
N ALA A 7 -13.94 -5.80 -13.95
CA ALA A 7 -12.57 -5.33 -14.12
C ALA A 7 -11.82 -5.20 -12.77
N TYR A 8 -12.50 -4.76 -11.71
CA TYR A 8 -11.93 -4.78 -10.36
C TYR A 8 -11.53 -6.19 -9.92
N TYR A 9 -12.38 -7.19 -10.13
CA TYR A 9 -12.08 -8.57 -9.76
C TYR A 9 -10.90 -9.16 -10.54
N LEU A 10 -10.78 -8.83 -11.83
CA LEU A 10 -9.68 -9.28 -12.68
C LEU A 10 -8.35 -8.61 -12.35
N TRP A 11 -8.37 -7.30 -12.15
CA TRP A 11 -7.15 -6.49 -12.14
C TRP A 11 -6.69 -6.11 -10.75
N ILE A 12 -7.60 -5.84 -9.80
CA ILE A 12 -7.31 -5.16 -8.52
C ILE A 12 -7.51 -6.07 -7.31
N HIS A 13 -8.59 -6.86 -7.27
CA HIS A 13 -9.01 -7.61 -6.08
C HIS A 13 -7.91 -8.54 -5.52
N GLY A 14 -7.11 -9.17 -6.37
CA GLY A 14 -5.99 -10.03 -5.94
C GLY A 14 -4.90 -9.33 -5.12
N TYR A 15 -4.84 -7.99 -5.16
CA TYR A 15 -3.87 -7.18 -4.43
C TYR A 15 -4.52 -6.26 -3.40
N PHE A 16 -5.77 -5.85 -3.65
CA PHE A 16 -6.52 -4.89 -2.84
C PHE A 16 -7.96 -5.38 -2.63
N PRO A 17 -8.18 -6.43 -1.80
CA PRO A 17 -9.46 -7.12 -1.65
C PRO A 17 -10.41 -6.38 -0.68
N ILE A 18 -10.69 -5.11 -0.97
CA ILE A 18 -11.56 -4.24 -0.17
C ILE A 18 -13.06 -4.54 -0.38
N LEU A 19 -13.45 -5.02 -1.57
CA LEU A 19 -14.79 -5.53 -1.83
C LEU A 19 -14.88 -7.02 -1.46
N PRO A 20 -16.10 -7.55 -1.22
CA PRO A 20 -16.33 -8.98 -1.06
C PRO A 20 -15.80 -9.79 -2.24
N ALA A 21 -15.59 -11.10 -2.02
CA ALA A 21 -15.18 -11.99 -3.12
C ALA A 21 -16.31 -12.13 -4.15
N PRO A 22 -15.99 -12.34 -5.44
CA PRO A 22 -17.02 -12.51 -6.45
C PRO A 22 -17.78 -13.82 -6.24
N GLU A 23 -19.11 -13.80 -6.39
CA GLU A 23 -19.95 -15.00 -6.29
C GLU A 23 -19.70 -16.00 -7.44
N TYR A 24 -19.28 -15.49 -8.59
CA TYR A 24 -19.03 -16.25 -9.82
C TYR A 24 -17.62 -15.96 -10.34
N GLU A 25 -17.10 -16.86 -11.16
CA GLU A 25 -15.83 -16.60 -11.84
C GLU A 25 -15.95 -15.33 -12.72
N PRO A 26 -15.02 -14.36 -12.57
CA PRO A 26 -15.03 -13.16 -13.40
C PRO A 26 -14.93 -13.51 -14.89
N THR A 27 -15.77 -12.86 -15.70
CA THR A 27 -15.73 -13.03 -17.16
C THR A 27 -14.50 -12.33 -17.74
N ALA A 28 -14.10 -12.69 -18.96
CA ALA A 28 -13.04 -11.97 -19.68
C ALA A 28 -13.34 -10.46 -19.76
N ASP A 29 -12.27 -9.67 -19.68
CA ASP A 29 -12.34 -8.21 -19.76
C ASP A 29 -12.85 -7.77 -21.13
N GLN A 30 -13.72 -6.76 -21.13
CA GLN A 30 -14.30 -6.16 -22.33
C GLN A 30 -13.77 -4.73 -22.45
N SER A 31 -12.46 -4.61 -22.69
CA SER A 31 -11.81 -3.31 -22.87
C SER A 31 -12.38 -2.58 -24.10
N VAL A 32 -12.70 -1.31 -23.93
CA VAL A 32 -13.16 -0.45 -25.02
C VAL A 32 -12.03 0.51 -25.38
N ALA A 33 -11.54 0.41 -26.61
CA ALA A 33 -10.54 1.34 -27.13
C ALA A 33 -11.15 2.74 -27.24
N LEU A 34 -10.48 3.73 -26.64
CA LEU A 34 -10.93 5.11 -26.63
C LEU A 34 -9.91 6.03 -27.32
N LEU A 35 -10.34 6.68 -28.39
CA LEU A 35 -9.59 7.72 -29.07
C LEU A 35 -9.76 9.07 -28.36
N GLU A 36 -8.72 9.91 -28.34
CA GLU A 36 -8.76 11.24 -27.71
C GLU A 36 -9.91 12.11 -28.24
N SER A 37 -10.20 12.01 -29.55
CA SER A 37 -11.30 12.71 -30.21
C SER A 37 -12.70 12.26 -29.78
N GLU A 38 -12.82 11.11 -29.11
CA GLU A 38 -14.10 10.50 -28.71
C GLU A 38 -14.33 10.55 -27.19
N SER A 39 -13.45 11.22 -26.45
CA SER A 39 -13.55 11.37 -24.99
C SER A 39 -14.89 11.94 -24.50
N ASN A 40 -15.55 12.78 -25.30
CA ASN A 40 -16.86 13.37 -24.99
C ASN A 40 -18.06 12.42 -25.22
N LYS A 41 -17.84 11.23 -25.79
CA LYS A 41 -18.91 10.25 -26.09
C LYS A 41 -19.08 9.20 -25.00
N LEU A 42 -18.19 9.16 -24.00
CA LEU A 42 -18.35 8.21 -22.90
C LEU A 42 -19.43 8.69 -21.95
N GLU A 43 -20.36 7.77 -21.71
CA GLU A 43 -21.27 7.78 -20.60
C GLU A 43 -20.40 7.71 -19.31
N GLU A 44 -20.44 8.74 -18.47
CA GLU A 44 -19.57 8.83 -17.29
C GLU A 44 -19.92 7.74 -16.26
N PRO A 45 -18.94 7.03 -15.67
CA PRO A 45 -19.18 6.06 -14.60
C PRO A 45 -19.93 6.73 -13.44
N SER A 46 -21.04 6.11 -13.00
CA SER A 46 -22.03 6.77 -12.13
C SER A 46 -21.64 6.87 -10.66
N SER A 47 -20.65 6.11 -10.18
CA SER A 47 -20.25 6.10 -8.76
C SER A 47 -18.79 6.45 -8.54
N ALA A 48 -18.47 7.05 -7.38
CA ALA A 48 -17.11 7.37 -6.98
C ALA A 48 -16.15 6.17 -7.05
N ILE A 49 -16.61 4.97 -6.65
CA ILE A 49 -15.81 3.74 -6.75
C ILE A 49 -15.51 3.42 -8.23
N SER A 50 -16.52 3.46 -9.09
CA SER A 50 -16.37 3.13 -10.51
C SER A 50 -15.40 4.09 -11.21
N LEU A 51 -15.42 5.37 -10.85
CA LEU A 51 -14.48 6.39 -11.32
C LEU A 51 -13.07 6.15 -10.79
N ALA A 52 -12.91 5.79 -9.51
CA ALA A 52 -11.61 5.49 -8.90
C ALA A 52 -10.96 4.23 -9.51
N ILE A 53 -11.74 3.16 -9.72
CA ILE A 53 -11.29 1.95 -10.43
C ILE A 53 -10.88 2.31 -11.86
N SER A 54 -11.74 3.04 -12.58
CA SER A 54 -11.47 3.46 -13.96
C SER A 54 -10.20 4.32 -14.05
N ALA A 55 -9.95 5.19 -13.07
CA ALA A 55 -8.72 5.99 -13.02
C ALA A 55 -7.44 5.13 -12.89
N ILE A 56 -7.50 4.03 -12.13
CA ILE A 56 -6.39 3.09 -12.02
C ILE A 56 -6.23 2.29 -13.32
N LEU A 57 -7.32 1.78 -13.89
CA LEU A 57 -7.29 0.91 -15.06
C LEU A 57 -7.00 1.65 -16.37
N ALA A 58 -7.37 2.93 -16.49
CA ALA A 58 -7.04 3.78 -17.64
C ALA A 58 -5.52 3.93 -17.86
N LEU A 59 -4.71 3.59 -16.84
CA LEU A 59 -3.26 3.55 -16.95
C LEU A 59 -2.73 2.28 -17.60
N ILE A 60 -3.55 1.24 -17.74
CA ILE A 60 -3.16 0.00 -18.42
C ILE A 60 -3.25 0.24 -19.93
N PRO A 61 -2.21 -0.12 -20.71
CA PRO A 61 -2.29 -0.04 -22.17
C PRO A 61 -3.47 -0.83 -22.75
N CYS A 62 -4.14 -0.24 -23.73
CA CYS A 62 -5.21 -0.92 -24.47
C CYS A 62 -4.61 -2.09 -25.29
N PRO A 63 -5.25 -3.28 -25.34
CA PRO A 63 -4.77 -4.39 -26.16
C PRO A 63 -4.62 -4.05 -27.65
N GLU A 64 -5.46 -3.14 -28.15
CA GLU A 64 -5.52 -2.68 -29.54
C GLU A 64 -4.52 -1.56 -29.86
N ASP A 65 -3.86 -0.97 -28.85
CA ASP A 65 -2.86 0.07 -29.06
C ASP A 65 -1.58 -0.55 -29.64
N THR A 66 -1.22 -0.14 -30.85
CA THR A 66 -0.02 -0.61 -31.56
C THR A 66 1.27 -0.01 -31.01
N SER A 67 1.19 1.14 -30.34
CA SER A 67 2.33 1.91 -29.85
C SER A 67 2.13 2.37 -28.39
N PRO A 68 1.89 1.46 -27.44
CA PRO A 68 1.49 1.80 -26.07
C PRO A 68 2.57 2.50 -25.24
N LEU A 69 3.83 2.39 -25.66
CA LEU A 69 4.98 3.02 -25.01
C LEU A 69 5.30 4.40 -25.60
N ASP A 70 4.57 4.84 -26.62
CA ASP A 70 4.78 6.16 -27.21
C ASP A 70 4.47 7.27 -26.18
N PRO A 71 5.28 8.34 -26.08
CA PRO A 71 5.08 9.38 -25.08
C PRO A 71 3.70 10.04 -25.16
N GLU A 72 3.10 10.14 -26.35
CA GLU A 72 1.76 10.69 -26.52
C GLU A 72 0.69 9.75 -25.95
N SER A 73 0.75 8.44 -26.26
CA SER A 73 -0.15 7.43 -25.68
C SER A 73 -0.06 7.36 -24.15
N VAL A 74 1.15 7.47 -23.60
CA VAL A 74 1.38 7.53 -22.15
C VAL A 74 0.78 8.81 -21.56
N ALA A 75 1.06 9.97 -22.17
CA ALA A 75 0.54 11.26 -21.70
C ALA A 75 -1.00 11.32 -21.75
N TRP A 76 -1.61 10.74 -22.80
CA TRP A 76 -3.05 10.62 -22.94
C TRP A 76 -3.66 9.79 -21.81
N ARG A 77 -3.17 8.56 -21.59
CA ARG A 77 -3.62 7.69 -20.48
C ARG A 77 -3.52 8.39 -19.13
N ARG A 78 -2.41 9.11 -18.89
CA ARG A 78 -2.22 9.89 -17.67
C ARG A 78 -3.28 10.99 -17.51
N LYS A 79 -3.51 11.78 -18.56
CA LYS A 79 -4.49 12.89 -18.57
C LYS A 79 -5.90 12.36 -18.32
N TYR A 80 -6.28 11.27 -19.00
CA TYR A 80 -7.59 10.66 -18.84
C TYR A 80 -7.79 10.03 -17.46
N ALA A 81 -6.79 9.29 -16.96
CA ALA A 81 -6.79 8.76 -15.59
C ALA A 81 -6.93 9.88 -14.54
N GLN A 82 -6.27 11.02 -14.75
CA GLN A 82 -6.39 12.17 -13.85
C GLN A 82 -7.76 12.83 -13.91
N PHE A 83 -8.39 12.89 -15.09
CA PHE A 83 -9.76 13.34 -15.24
C PHE A 83 -10.70 12.47 -14.40
N LEU A 84 -10.67 11.16 -14.61
CA LEU A 84 -11.47 10.19 -13.84
C LEU A 84 -11.22 10.27 -12.33
N ALA A 85 -9.96 10.39 -11.92
CA ALA A 85 -9.60 10.53 -10.51
C ALA A 85 -10.19 11.81 -9.89
N LYS A 86 -10.27 12.92 -10.64
CA LYS A 86 -10.90 14.17 -10.20
C LYS A 86 -12.42 14.02 -10.10
N SER A 87 -13.05 13.45 -11.13
CA SER A 87 -14.48 13.18 -11.12
C SER A 87 -14.89 12.28 -9.96
N ALA A 88 -14.04 11.30 -9.59
CA ALA A 88 -14.27 10.47 -8.41
C ALA A 88 -14.32 11.29 -7.11
N VAL A 89 -13.46 12.30 -6.98
CA VAL A 89 -13.45 13.20 -5.80
C VAL A 89 -14.71 14.04 -5.79
N GLU A 90 -15.03 14.64 -6.92
CA GLU A 90 -16.19 15.52 -7.07
C GLU A 90 -17.47 14.73 -6.77
N SER A 91 -17.57 13.48 -7.24
CA SER A 91 -18.66 12.57 -6.89
C SER A 91 -18.77 12.33 -5.37
N ILE A 92 -17.65 12.16 -4.65
CA ILE A 92 -17.66 12.01 -3.18
C ILE A 92 -18.10 13.30 -2.49
N GLU A 93 -17.63 14.45 -2.97
CA GLU A 93 -17.95 15.76 -2.40
C GLU A 93 -19.43 16.10 -2.60
N THR A 94 -19.97 15.84 -3.80
CA THR A 94 -21.40 16.01 -4.12
C THR A 94 -22.29 15.05 -3.32
N GLU A 95 -21.87 13.79 -3.12
CA GLU A 95 -22.61 12.83 -2.26
C GLU A 95 -22.64 13.24 -0.78
N GLN A 96 -21.68 14.04 -0.33
CA GLN A 96 -21.63 14.55 1.04
C GLN A 96 -22.30 15.93 1.20
N GLU A 97 -22.71 16.57 0.10
CA GLU A 97 -23.36 17.87 0.13
C GLU A 97 -24.80 17.73 0.63
N ARG A 98 -25.15 18.47 1.68
CA ARG A 98 -26.54 18.57 2.16
C ARG A 98 -27.27 19.65 1.36
N PRO A 99 -28.25 19.32 0.49
CA PRO A 99 -28.92 20.32 -0.33
C PRO A 99 -29.64 21.40 0.51
N GLU A 100 -30.22 20.97 1.64
CA GLU A 100 -30.84 21.83 2.66
C GLU A 100 -29.88 22.91 3.17
N SER A 101 -28.56 22.66 3.21
CA SER A 101 -27.57 23.64 3.68
C SER A 101 -27.47 24.87 2.79
N SER A 102 -27.79 24.76 1.50
CA SER A 102 -27.71 25.86 0.54
C SER A 102 -29.03 26.63 0.44
N VAL A 103 -30.15 26.03 0.83
CA VAL A 103 -31.49 26.61 0.69
C VAL A 103 -32.05 27.07 2.04
N GLU A 104 -31.92 26.26 3.10
CA GLU A 104 -32.44 26.52 4.44
C GLU A 104 -31.49 25.97 5.53
N PRO A 105 -30.41 26.69 5.88
CA PRO A 105 -29.36 26.18 6.76
C PRO A 105 -29.82 25.72 8.15
N SER A 106 -30.93 26.25 8.66
CA SER A 106 -31.50 25.82 9.94
C SER A 106 -32.02 24.38 9.89
N LYS A 107 -32.60 23.95 8.77
CA LYS A 107 -33.07 22.56 8.59
C LYS A 107 -31.91 21.59 8.38
N ALA A 108 -30.80 22.05 7.79
CA ALA A 108 -29.60 21.24 7.65
C ALA A 108 -28.96 20.82 8.99
N LEU A 109 -29.36 21.45 10.10
CA LEU A 109 -28.95 21.11 11.46
C LEU A 109 -29.87 20.10 12.14
N ASP A 110 -31.07 19.85 11.60
CA ASP A 110 -31.99 18.85 12.13
C ASP A 110 -31.47 17.44 11.74
N ASP A 111 -31.30 16.56 12.72
CA ASP A 111 -30.70 15.22 12.55
C ASP A 111 -31.68 14.19 11.92
N ASP A 112 -32.92 14.63 11.66
CA ASP A 112 -34.05 13.81 11.20
C ASP A 112 -34.14 13.68 9.67
N SER A 113 -33.24 14.31 8.90
CA SER A 113 -33.15 14.05 7.47
C SER A 113 -32.46 12.70 7.25
N GLU A 114 -33.25 11.62 7.27
CA GLU A 114 -32.93 10.40 6.52
C GLU A 114 -32.87 10.80 5.03
N ASP A 115 -31.79 11.46 4.62
CA ASP A 115 -31.44 11.63 3.21
C ASP A 115 -31.06 10.22 2.73
N GLU A 116 -32.09 9.42 2.41
CA GLU A 116 -31.91 8.13 1.75
C GLU A 116 -31.10 8.43 0.49
N MET A 117 -29.83 7.99 0.45
CA MET A 117 -29.01 8.07 -0.74
C MET A 117 -29.72 7.30 -1.86
N LEU A 118 -30.44 7.99 -2.75
CA LEU A 118 -31.27 7.41 -3.82
C LEU A 118 -30.46 6.79 -4.98
N ARG A 119 -29.16 6.53 -4.78
CA ARG A 119 -28.28 5.96 -5.81
C ARG A 119 -28.22 4.44 -5.71
N GLU A 120 -28.18 3.79 -6.86
CA GLU A 120 -27.87 2.35 -6.94
C GLU A 120 -26.47 2.05 -6.38
N ARG A 121 -26.38 1.00 -5.56
CA ARG A 121 -25.11 0.52 -5.00
C ARG A 121 -24.18 0.04 -6.10
N PHE A 122 -22.90 0.32 -5.97
CA PHE A 122 -21.87 -0.23 -6.85
C PHE A 122 -21.75 -1.75 -6.71
N HIS A 123 -21.95 -2.27 -5.48
CA HIS A 123 -21.91 -3.70 -5.19
C HIS A 123 -23.07 -4.07 -4.25
N PRO A 124 -23.80 -5.17 -4.52
CA PRO A 124 -25.00 -5.54 -3.75
C PRO A 124 -24.75 -5.67 -2.24
N ASP A 125 -23.63 -6.31 -1.87
CA ASP A 125 -23.24 -6.55 -0.47
C ASP A 125 -22.46 -5.39 0.19
N VAL A 126 -22.37 -4.24 -0.48
CA VAL A 126 -21.67 -3.06 0.05
C VAL A 126 -22.69 -1.99 0.40
N PRO A 127 -22.83 -1.63 1.69
CA PRO A 127 -23.61 -0.47 2.09
C PRO A 127 -23.10 0.83 1.44
N LEU A 128 -24.02 1.73 1.08
CA LEU A 128 -23.70 2.98 0.37
C LEU A 128 -22.75 3.87 1.17
N GLU A 129 -22.88 3.84 2.50
CA GLU A 129 -22.11 4.65 3.43
C GLU A 129 -20.60 4.30 3.40
N LEU A 130 -20.26 3.09 2.94
CA LEU A 130 -18.88 2.62 2.81
C LEU A 130 -18.26 3.00 1.47
N GLU A 131 -19.04 3.37 0.46
CA GLU A 131 -18.52 3.53 -0.90
C GLU A 131 -17.52 4.70 -1.03
N SER A 132 -17.77 5.78 -0.29
CA SER A 132 -16.85 6.92 -0.23
C SER A 132 -15.50 6.55 0.39
N ILE A 133 -15.49 5.71 1.44
CA ILE A 133 -14.27 5.21 2.09
C ILE A 133 -13.47 4.36 1.08
N ILE A 134 -14.14 3.44 0.39
CA ILE A 134 -13.53 2.56 -0.62
C ILE A 134 -12.91 3.39 -1.76
N ALA A 135 -13.64 4.38 -2.27
CA ALA A 135 -13.16 5.25 -3.32
C ALA A 135 -11.93 6.07 -2.87
N LEU A 136 -11.94 6.63 -1.66
CA LEU A 136 -10.79 7.34 -1.08
C LEU A 136 -9.56 6.44 -0.93
N ASP A 137 -9.76 5.20 -0.50
CA ASP A 137 -8.68 4.22 -0.37
C ASP A 137 -8.05 3.88 -1.72
N LEU A 138 -8.85 3.58 -2.76
CA LEU A 138 -8.36 3.36 -4.12
C LEU A 138 -7.62 4.58 -4.68
N LEU A 139 -8.18 5.78 -4.49
CA LEU A 139 -7.55 7.03 -4.92
C LEU A 139 -6.23 7.30 -4.17
N SER A 140 -6.10 6.86 -2.92
CA SER A 140 -4.85 6.97 -2.18
C SER A 140 -3.72 6.18 -2.87
N VAL A 141 -4.01 4.96 -3.33
CA VAL A 141 -3.04 4.14 -4.05
C VAL A 141 -2.75 4.72 -5.44
N TYR A 142 -3.75 5.26 -6.13
CA TYR A 142 -3.55 5.99 -7.39
C TYR A 142 -2.58 7.18 -7.22
N GLU A 143 -2.77 8.01 -6.20
CA GLU A 143 -1.91 9.17 -5.91
C GLU A 143 -0.46 8.74 -5.62
N TYR A 144 -0.27 7.58 -5.00
CA TYR A 144 1.06 6.99 -4.79
C TYR A 144 1.67 6.42 -6.07
N ALA A 145 1.00 5.43 -6.67
CA ALA A 145 1.55 4.60 -7.72
C ALA A 145 1.74 5.34 -9.04
N GLN A 146 0.77 6.18 -9.40
CA GLN A 146 0.82 6.91 -10.67
C GLN A 146 1.44 8.30 -10.50
N ARG A 147 1.02 9.03 -9.46
CA ARG A 147 1.37 10.46 -9.33
C ARG A 147 2.58 10.73 -8.45
N GLY A 148 3.01 9.76 -7.63
CA GLY A 148 4.06 9.97 -6.62
C GLY A 148 3.70 11.06 -5.60
N ASN A 149 2.43 11.45 -5.48
CA ASN A 149 1.99 12.56 -4.64
C ASN A 149 1.66 12.08 -3.24
N LEU A 150 2.70 11.89 -2.42
CA LEU A 150 2.57 11.38 -1.07
C LEU A 150 1.71 12.27 -0.16
N LYS A 151 1.67 13.58 -0.41
CA LYS A 151 0.81 14.50 0.34
C LYS A 151 -0.66 14.17 0.08
N LYS A 152 -1.06 14.06 -1.20
CA LYS A 152 -2.44 13.71 -1.55
C LYS A 152 -2.80 12.29 -1.14
N MET A 153 -1.90 11.31 -1.33
CA MET A 153 -2.07 9.95 -0.83
C MET A 153 -2.46 9.96 0.65
N ARG A 154 -1.65 10.65 1.49
CA ARG A 154 -1.92 10.75 2.93
C ARG A 154 -3.25 11.44 3.21
N THR A 155 -3.54 12.55 2.55
CA THR A 155 -4.81 13.26 2.73
C THR A 155 -6.01 12.34 2.44
N ARG A 156 -5.96 11.55 1.36
CA ARG A 156 -7.04 10.61 1.02
C ARG A 156 -7.17 9.46 2.01
N ALA A 157 -6.06 8.80 2.35
CA ALA A 157 -6.06 7.72 3.33
C ALA A 157 -6.54 8.20 4.72
N ASN A 158 -6.16 9.40 5.15
CA ASN A 158 -6.63 9.98 6.41
C ASN A 158 -8.11 10.34 6.35
N ALA A 159 -8.61 10.89 5.24
CA ALA A 159 -10.04 11.15 5.07
C ALA A 159 -10.85 9.84 5.18
N ALA A 160 -10.41 8.78 4.49
CA ALA A 160 -11.01 7.45 4.60
C ALA A 160 -11.02 6.94 6.04
N LEU A 161 -9.89 7.08 6.76
CA LEU A 161 -9.77 6.66 8.15
C LEU A 161 -10.73 7.40 9.08
N MET A 162 -10.81 8.72 8.97
CA MET A 162 -11.67 9.54 9.84
C MET A 162 -13.14 9.19 9.62
N THR A 163 -13.56 8.99 8.36
CA THR A 163 -14.91 8.53 8.03
C THR A 163 -15.17 7.10 8.54
N ALA A 164 -14.21 6.19 8.39
CA ALA A 164 -14.34 4.82 8.93
C ALA A 164 -14.43 4.81 10.48
N MET A 165 -13.70 5.72 11.13
CA MET A 165 -13.74 5.86 12.59
C MET A 165 -15.06 6.47 13.08
N SER A 166 -15.59 7.49 12.39
CA SER A 166 -16.87 8.10 12.74
C SER A 166 -18.04 7.11 12.61
N GLN A 167 -17.99 6.24 11.61
CA GLN A 167 -18.94 5.13 11.44
C GLN A 167 -18.67 3.94 12.38
N GLY A 168 -17.64 4.00 13.22
CA GLY A 168 -17.38 2.97 14.24
C GLY A 168 -16.81 1.65 13.73
N LEU A 169 -16.32 1.58 12.49
CA LEU A 169 -15.82 0.32 11.89
C LEU A 169 -14.69 -0.34 12.72
N HIS A 170 -13.89 0.49 13.41
CA HIS A 170 -12.78 0.05 14.27
C HIS A 170 -13.20 -0.72 15.53
N LYS A 171 -14.46 -0.58 15.96
CA LYS A 171 -14.96 -1.24 17.19
C LYS A 171 -15.38 -2.69 16.94
N GLY A 172 -15.73 -3.02 15.70
CA GLY A 172 -16.45 -4.25 15.38
C GLY A 172 -17.88 -4.22 15.90
N SER A 173 -18.75 -5.02 15.29
CA SER A 173 -20.09 -5.29 15.82
C SER A 173 -20.07 -6.65 16.52
N GLU A 174 -20.69 -6.76 17.69
CA GLU A 174 -20.89 -8.06 18.36
C GLU A 174 -21.95 -8.92 17.64
N VAL A 175 -22.85 -8.27 16.89
CA VAL A 175 -23.88 -8.91 16.09
C VAL A 175 -23.41 -8.98 14.64
N GLU A 176 -23.29 -10.21 14.13
CA GLU A 176 -23.02 -10.47 12.72
C GLU A 176 -24.29 -10.22 11.89
N ASP A 177 -24.17 -9.37 10.88
CA ASP A 177 -25.16 -9.15 9.82
C ASP A 177 -24.55 -9.46 8.45
N GLY A 178 -25.33 -9.34 7.38
CA GLY A 178 -24.87 -9.59 6.00
C GLY A 178 -23.72 -8.67 5.54
N SER A 179 -23.53 -7.51 6.18
CA SER A 179 -22.53 -6.49 5.80
C SER A 179 -21.28 -6.51 6.71
N SER A 180 -21.22 -7.42 7.67
CA SER A 180 -20.15 -7.48 8.68
C SER A 180 -18.79 -7.81 8.06
N GLU A 181 -18.80 -8.68 7.07
CA GLU A 181 -17.60 -9.04 6.30
C GLU A 181 -17.05 -7.82 5.53
N THR A 182 -17.92 -7.13 4.79
CA THR A 182 -17.59 -5.91 4.05
C THR A 182 -17.00 -4.84 4.98
N ARG A 183 -17.63 -4.58 6.14
CA ARG A 183 -17.11 -3.59 7.11
C ARG A 183 -15.70 -3.94 7.59
N ARG A 184 -15.41 -5.22 7.84
CA ARG A 184 -14.06 -5.66 8.23
C ARG A 184 -13.05 -5.45 7.10
N ARG A 185 -13.41 -5.77 5.85
CA ARG A 185 -12.54 -5.53 4.70
C ARG A 185 -12.21 -4.06 4.54
N VAL A 186 -13.23 -3.20 4.53
CA VAL A 186 -13.06 -1.75 4.44
C VAL A 186 -12.14 -1.26 5.56
N TRP A 187 -12.40 -1.61 6.81
CA TRP A 187 -11.55 -1.22 7.94
C TRP A 187 -10.07 -1.62 7.76
N TRP A 188 -9.80 -2.90 7.47
CA TRP A 188 -8.42 -3.40 7.39
C TRP A 188 -7.69 -2.87 6.15
N MET A 189 -8.39 -2.64 5.05
CA MET A 189 -7.79 -2.03 3.86
C MET A 189 -7.52 -0.54 4.08
N THR A 190 -8.43 0.21 4.72
CA THR A 190 -8.19 1.60 5.12
C THR A 190 -6.99 1.70 6.06
N TYR A 191 -6.90 0.82 7.06
CA TYR A 191 -5.75 0.74 7.97
C TYR A 191 -4.44 0.47 7.22
N THR A 192 -4.48 -0.41 6.21
CA THR A 192 -3.34 -0.72 5.35
C THR A 192 -2.92 0.50 4.53
N CYS A 193 -3.85 1.24 3.92
CA CYS A 193 -3.57 2.47 3.17
C CYS A 193 -2.89 3.54 4.05
N VAL A 194 -3.40 3.76 5.26
CA VAL A 194 -2.83 4.73 6.22
C VAL A 194 -1.44 4.31 6.67
N SER A 195 -1.26 3.02 6.96
CA SER A 195 0.04 2.45 7.34
C SER A 195 1.05 2.63 6.20
N GLN A 196 0.64 2.32 4.98
CA GLN A 196 1.45 2.50 3.79
C GLN A 196 1.83 3.98 3.59
N ALA A 197 0.86 4.90 3.66
CA ALA A 197 1.10 6.34 3.54
C ALA A 197 2.11 6.83 4.59
N SER A 198 2.02 6.32 5.81
CA SER A 198 2.93 6.64 6.91
C SER A 198 4.35 6.11 6.69
N ILE A 199 4.48 4.91 6.12
CA ILE A 199 5.78 4.29 5.78
C ILE A 199 6.45 5.09 4.65
N VAL A 200 5.76 5.30 3.53
CA VAL A 200 6.37 5.93 2.34
C VAL A 200 6.70 7.39 2.55
N SER A 201 6.03 8.05 3.48
CA SER A 201 6.28 9.45 3.81
C SER A 201 7.22 9.65 5.01
N ASN A 202 7.77 8.56 5.57
CA ASN A 202 8.72 8.54 6.68
C ASN A 202 8.24 9.31 7.94
N THR A 203 6.93 9.50 8.11
CA THR A 203 6.37 10.29 9.22
C THR A 203 6.16 9.49 10.50
N ALA A 204 5.92 8.17 10.38
CA ALA A 204 5.64 7.32 11.54
C ALA A 204 6.82 6.44 11.98
N TRP A 205 7.85 6.29 11.15
CA TRP A 205 8.96 5.38 11.46
C TRP A 205 9.73 5.78 12.73
N PRO A 206 10.10 7.07 12.95
CA PRO A 206 10.73 7.46 14.20
C PRO A 206 9.86 7.19 15.43
N ALA A 207 8.55 7.46 15.33
CA ALA A 207 7.59 7.23 16.40
C ALA A 207 7.42 5.73 16.71
N PHE A 208 7.32 4.89 15.67
CA PHE A 208 7.22 3.45 15.81
C PHE A 208 8.48 2.87 16.46
N ILE A 209 9.67 3.26 15.99
CA ILE A 209 10.94 2.81 16.59
C ILE A 209 11.03 3.24 18.05
N GLN A 210 10.64 4.47 18.37
CA GLN A 210 10.60 4.97 19.73
C GLN A 210 9.62 4.18 20.61
N ALA A 211 8.42 3.85 20.10
CA ALA A 211 7.44 3.02 20.81
C ALA A 211 7.96 1.59 21.05
N GLN A 212 8.57 0.96 20.05
CA GLN A 212 9.18 -0.38 20.21
C GLN A 212 10.34 -0.36 21.23
N GLN A 213 11.15 0.70 21.23
CA GLN A 213 12.21 0.90 22.23
C GLN A 213 11.66 1.10 23.64
N ALA A 214 10.56 1.85 23.79
CA ALA A 214 9.83 2.02 25.03
C ALA A 214 9.33 0.69 25.60
N ILE A 215 8.64 -0.11 24.78
CA ILE A 215 8.14 -1.44 25.17
C ILE A 215 9.29 -2.34 25.60
N LEU A 216 10.39 -2.36 24.85
CA LEU A 216 11.57 -3.14 25.18
C LEU A 216 12.20 -2.68 26.51
N ALA A 217 12.40 -1.38 26.69
CA ALA A 217 13.02 -0.83 27.89
C ALA A 217 12.18 -1.15 29.14
N ALA A 218 10.85 -1.03 29.03
CA ALA A 218 9.91 -1.43 30.07
C ALA A 218 9.97 -2.95 30.35
N THR A 219 10.01 -3.78 29.31
CA THR A 219 10.13 -5.25 29.44
C THR A 219 11.44 -5.64 30.13
N GLN A 220 12.56 -5.05 29.73
CA GLN A 220 13.87 -5.27 30.36
C GLN A 220 13.87 -4.85 31.84
N PHE A 221 13.20 -3.75 32.18
CA PHE A 221 13.03 -3.32 33.57
C PHE A 221 12.24 -4.38 34.37
N VAL A 222 11.09 -4.84 33.85
CA VAL A 222 10.26 -5.87 34.51
C VAL A 222 11.04 -7.18 34.71
N ILE A 223 11.84 -7.60 33.72
CA ILE A 223 12.69 -8.80 33.84
C ILE A 223 13.70 -8.61 34.98
N LYS A 224 14.40 -7.48 35.03
CA LYS A 224 15.40 -7.20 36.08
C LYS A 224 14.76 -7.07 37.46
N LEU A 225 13.61 -6.42 37.57
CA LEU A 225 12.82 -6.33 38.81
C LEU A 225 12.44 -7.72 39.30
N ASN A 226 11.94 -8.58 38.42
CA ASN A 226 11.60 -9.96 38.78
C ASN A 226 12.81 -10.78 39.23
N GLN A 227 13.97 -10.60 38.59
CA GLN A 227 15.21 -11.24 39.00
C GLN A 227 15.68 -10.76 40.38
N ALA A 228 15.71 -9.44 40.61
CA ALA A 228 16.11 -8.86 41.90
C ALA A 228 15.17 -9.29 43.03
N ARG A 229 13.86 -9.35 42.77
CA ARG A 229 12.86 -9.84 43.72
C ARG A 229 13.08 -11.32 44.07
N LYS A 230 13.32 -12.18 43.07
CA LYS A 230 13.59 -13.62 43.30
C LYS A 230 14.88 -13.84 44.08
N ALA A 231 15.89 -13.00 43.86
CA ALA A 231 17.20 -13.09 44.51
C ALA A 231 17.29 -12.32 45.84
N GLN A 232 16.19 -11.72 46.33
CA GLN A 232 16.16 -10.84 47.52
C GLN A 232 17.32 -9.82 47.53
N SER A 233 17.65 -9.28 46.37
CA SER A 233 18.79 -8.40 46.17
C SER A 233 18.50 -6.95 46.52
N ASP A 234 19.54 -6.12 46.60
CA ASP A 234 19.42 -4.67 46.80
C ASP A 234 18.57 -4.04 45.68
N MET A 235 17.56 -3.24 46.08
CA MET A 235 16.58 -2.62 45.18
C MET A 235 17.03 -1.24 44.66
N ARG A 236 18.11 -0.65 45.19
CA ARG A 236 18.62 0.67 44.75
C ARG A 236 18.96 0.73 43.25
N PRO A 237 19.57 -0.29 42.61
CA PRO A 237 19.80 -0.31 41.16
C PRO A 237 18.50 -0.37 40.33
N ILE A 238 17.45 -0.97 40.88
CA ILE A 238 16.13 -1.04 40.24
C ILE A 238 15.46 0.32 40.27
N PHE A 239 15.50 1.02 41.40
CA PHE A 239 15.00 2.39 41.52
C PHE A 239 15.71 3.33 40.53
N LYS A 240 17.04 3.25 40.43
CA LYS A 240 17.80 4.03 39.42
C LYS A 240 17.35 3.70 37.99
N ARG A 241 17.11 2.42 37.69
CA ARG A 241 16.65 2.00 36.35
C ARG A 241 15.21 2.43 36.05
N MET A 242 14.37 2.55 37.08
CA MET A 242 13.03 3.10 36.97
C MET A 242 13.07 4.58 36.60
N GLN A 243 13.93 5.37 37.25
CA GLN A 243 14.13 6.79 36.91
C GLN A 243 14.69 6.97 35.49
N GLU A 244 15.65 6.13 35.08
CA GLU A 244 16.16 6.13 33.70
C GLU A 244 15.08 5.78 32.66
N LEU A 245 14.14 4.89 33.00
CA LEU A 245 13.00 4.55 32.15
C LEU A 245 12.00 5.70 32.08
N GLU A 246 11.70 6.35 33.22
CA GLU A 246 10.81 7.51 33.30
C GLU A 246 11.34 8.67 32.46
N SER A 247 12.60 9.07 32.64
CA SER A 247 13.23 10.12 31.82
C SER A 247 13.30 9.80 30.32
N PHE A 248 13.31 8.51 29.96
CA PHE A 248 13.27 8.08 28.56
C PHE A 248 11.85 8.17 27.96
N LEU A 249 10.81 7.87 28.75
CA LEU A 249 9.42 7.83 28.29
C LEU A 249 8.74 9.20 28.33
N GLU A 250 9.07 10.03 29.31
CA GLU A 250 8.44 11.33 29.58
C GLU A 250 8.36 12.26 28.34
N PRO A 251 9.42 12.44 27.53
CA PRO A 251 9.31 13.25 26.31
C PRO A 251 8.35 12.68 25.26
N SER A 252 8.16 11.36 25.26
CA SER A 252 7.27 10.67 24.31
C SER A 252 5.80 10.81 24.72
N VAL A 253 5.53 10.77 26.04
CA VAL A 253 4.19 10.93 26.62
C VAL A 253 3.70 12.36 26.40
N ILE A 254 4.52 13.36 26.76
CA ILE A 254 4.19 14.79 26.56
C ILE A 254 3.90 15.09 25.08
N LYS A 255 4.64 14.46 24.17
CA LYS A 255 4.46 14.64 22.73
C LYS A 255 3.23 13.94 22.16
N SER A 256 2.75 12.87 22.80
CA SER A 256 1.52 12.18 22.39
C SER A 256 0.26 12.99 22.71
N GLU A 257 0.35 13.94 23.64
CA GLU A 257 -0.74 14.83 24.03
C GLU A 257 -0.84 16.06 23.09
N ASP A 258 0.23 16.38 22.35
CA ASP A 258 0.29 17.52 21.42
C ASP A 258 0.32 17.03 19.95
N SER A 259 -0.86 16.90 19.33
CA SER A 259 -1.07 16.24 18.04
C SER A 259 -0.49 16.94 16.79
N SER A 260 0.53 17.81 16.92
CA SER A 260 0.95 18.69 15.80
C SER A 260 2.46 18.89 15.55
N LEU A 261 3.39 18.25 16.27
CA LEU A 261 4.84 18.51 16.06
C LEU A 261 5.68 17.25 15.77
N GLY A 262 6.41 17.28 14.66
CA GLY A 262 7.20 16.17 14.12
C GLY A 262 8.27 15.60 15.06
N PHE A 263 8.49 14.28 14.97
CA PHE A 263 9.46 13.52 15.78
C PHE A 263 10.91 13.89 15.40
N GLN A 264 11.72 14.29 16.40
CA GLN A 264 13.18 14.36 16.28
C GLN A 264 13.77 13.04 16.79
N THR A 265 14.73 12.49 16.03
CA THR A 265 15.45 11.27 16.40
C THR A 265 16.39 11.51 17.59
N PRO A 266 16.35 10.69 18.67
CA PRO A 266 17.30 10.81 19.78
C PRO A 266 18.72 10.44 19.36
N ASN A 267 19.71 11.15 19.91
CA ASN A 267 21.14 11.07 19.56
C ASN A 267 21.90 9.81 20.03
N SER A 268 21.25 8.71 20.42
CA SER A 268 21.95 7.43 20.63
C SER A 268 20.99 6.25 20.62
N LEU A 269 20.81 5.63 19.46
CA LEU A 269 19.99 4.42 19.30
C LEU A 269 20.76 3.21 19.83
N ARG A 270 20.41 2.72 21.03
CA ARG A 270 20.93 1.45 21.55
C ARG A 270 20.12 0.29 20.95
N PHE A 271 20.69 -0.41 19.97
CA PHE A 271 19.99 -1.50 19.29
C PHE A 271 19.92 -2.77 20.16
N PRO A 272 18.74 -3.42 20.27
CA PRO A 272 18.56 -4.64 21.06
C PRO A 272 19.27 -5.88 20.51
N PHE A 273 19.64 -5.85 19.23
CA PHE A 273 20.18 -6.98 18.50
C PHE A 273 21.62 -6.69 18.06
N THR A 274 22.43 -7.74 18.00
CA THR A 274 23.76 -7.64 17.40
C THR A 274 23.64 -7.37 15.91
N ARG A 275 24.65 -6.70 15.33
CA ARG A 275 24.72 -6.48 13.87
C ARG A 275 24.49 -7.78 13.10
N HIS A 276 25.14 -8.86 13.53
CA HIS A 276 24.99 -10.18 12.90
C HIS A 276 23.55 -10.72 12.96
N HIS A 277 22.88 -10.59 14.11
CA HIS A 277 21.49 -11.02 14.24
C HIS A 277 20.56 -10.20 13.34
N SER A 278 20.69 -8.87 13.35
CA SER A 278 19.91 -7.99 12.50
C SER A 278 20.13 -8.27 11.01
N SER A 279 21.39 -8.42 10.58
CA SER A 279 21.71 -8.75 9.18
C SER A 279 21.07 -10.08 8.74
N LYS A 280 21.08 -11.11 9.60
CA LYS A 280 20.45 -12.40 9.30
C LYS A 280 18.92 -12.28 9.16
N VAL A 281 18.28 -11.53 10.05
CA VAL A 281 16.82 -11.28 9.98
C VAL A 281 16.48 -10.49 8.73
N CYS A 282 17.18 -9.38 8.46
CA CYS A 282 16.98 -8.57 7.26
C CYS A 282 17.18 -9.39 5.99
N LEU A 283 18.21 -10.23 5.92
CA LEU A 283 18.45 -11.10 4.76
C LEU A 283 17.28 -12.04 4.51
N LYS A 284 16.81 -12.74 5.56
CA LYS A 284 15.70 -13.67 5.45
C LYS A 284 14.43 -12.93 4.99
N SER A 285 14.14 -11.78 5.58
CA SER A 285 12.98 -10.97 5.20
C SER A 285 13.08 -10.47 3.76
N ALA A 286 14.25 -10.01 3.32
CA ALA A 286 14.46 -9.51 1.96
C ALA A 286 14.26 -10.61 0.91
N LEU A 287 14.80 -11.81 1.15
CA LEU A 287 14.57 -12.97 0.28
C LEU A 287 13.10 -13.38 0.25
N SER A 288 12.42 -13.43 1.40
CA SER A 288 10.98 -13.74 1.43
C SER A 288 10.13 -12.69 0.72
N ILE A 289 10.50 -11.40 0.78
CA ILE A 289 9.84 -10.34 0.00
C ILE A 289 10.05 -10.57 -1.49
N ALA A 290 11.27 -10.89 -1.91
CA ALA A 290 11.57 -11.16 -3.32
C ALA A 290 10.79 -12.38 -3.84
N GLU A 291 10.75 -13.47 -3.08
CA GLU A 291 9.96 -14.67 -3.37
C GLU A 291 8.45 -14.36 -3.43
N ALA A 292 7.95 -13.49 -2.54
CA ALA A 292 6.55 -13.07 -2.55
C ALA A 292 6.20 -12.32 -3.85
N PHE A 293 7.11 -11.50 -4.40
CA PHE A 293 6.88 -10.85 -5.69
C PHE A 293 6.82 -11.85 -6.84
N ASP A 294 7.55 -12.95 -6.80
CA ASP A 294 7.44 -13.99 -7.84
C ASP A 294 6.15 -14.81 -7.68
N ALA A 295 5.66 -14.97 -6.45
CA ALA A 295 4.45 -15.71 -6.14
C ALA A 295 3.15 -14.92 -6.36
N LEU A 296 3.22 -13.59 -6.48
CA LEU A 296 2.04 -12.76 -6.75
C LEU A 296 1.43 -13.14 -8.11
N PRO A 297 0.10 -13.36 -8.17
CA PRO A 297 -0.56 -13.72 -9.41
C PRO A 297 -0.43 -12.58 -10.43
N TYR A 298 -0.46 -12.91 -11.72
CA TYR A 298 -0.67 -11.92 -12.77
C TYR A 298 -2.16 -11.79 -13.06
N PRO A 299 -2.67 -10.58 -13.38
CA PRO A 299 -4.05 -10.44 -13.84
C PRO A 299 -4.28 -11.29 -15.09
N ASN A 300 -5.48 -11.85 -15.22
CA ASN A 300 -5.86 -12.65 -16.39
C ASN A 300 -7.08 -12.03 -17.08
N PRO A 301 -6.91 -10.95 -17.86
CA PRO A 301 -8.02 -10.31 -18.54
C PRO A 301 -8.70 -11.21 -19.57
N THR A 302 -8.01 -12.25 -20.06
CA THR A 302 -8.59 -13.17 -21.06
C THR A 302 -9.54 -14.21 -20.46
N GLY A 303 -9.53 -14.40 -19.14
CA GLY A 303 -10.32 -15.43 -18.46
C GLY A 303 -9.93 -16.88 -18.82
N LYS A 304 -8.86 -17.09 -19.60
CA LYS A 304 -8.42 -18.44 -20.02
C LYS A 304 -7.33 -18.98 -19.12
N LEU A 305 -7.40 -20.26 -18.75
CA LEU A 305 -6.27 -20.94 -18.09
C LEU A 305 -5.05 -20.94 -19.02
N THR A 306 -4.07 -20.11 -18.73
CA THR A 306 -2.80 -20.03 -19.45
C THR A 306 -1.65 -20.10 -18.45
N SER A 307 -0.47 -20.54 -18.91
CA SER A 307 0.74 -20.47 -18.09
C SER A 307 1.06 -19.00 -17.82
N SER A 308 0.94 -18.56 -16.57
CA SER A 308 1.32 -17.21 -16.12
C SER A 308 2.82 -16.97 -16.39
N PRO A 309 3.24 -15.78 -16.86
CA PRO A 309 2.45 -14.57 -17.08
C PRO A 309 1.72 -14.52 -18.45
N CYS A 310 0.55 -13.88 -18.50
CA CYS A 310 -0.21 -13.64 -19.74
C CYS A 310 -0.02 -12.21 -20.27
N CYS A 311 -0.19 -12.03 -21.59
CA CYS A 311 -0.18 -10.70 -22.22
C CYS A 311 -1.53 -9.99 -22.09
N ILE A 312 -1.52 -8.66 -22.19
CA ILE A 312 -2.73 -7.82 -22.07
C ILE A 312 -3.79 -8.18 -23.14
N GLY A 313 -3.35 -8.66 -24.31
CA GLY A 313 -4.22 -9.26 -25.31
C GLY A 313 -3.45 -10.11 -26.31
N TYR A 314 -4.15 -10.79 -27.22
CA TYR A 314 -3.55 -11.74 -28.18
C TYR A 314 -2.52 -11.12 -29.13
N ALA A 315 -2.69 -9.85 -29.47
CA ALA A 315 -1.82 -9.12 -30.38
C ALA A 315 -0.72 -8.30 -29.68
N SER A 316 -0.76 -8.21 -28.35
CA SER A 316 0.15 -7.35 -27.58
C SER A 316 1.31 -8.15 -27.00
N PRO A 317 2.58 -7.72 -27.16
CA PRO A 317 3.72 -8.34 -26.51
C PRO A 317 3.85 -7.94 -25.03
N LEU A 318 2.98 -7.06 -24.52
CA LEU A 318 3.04 -6.56 -23.16
C LEU A 318 2.46 -7.56 -22.17
N ILE A 319 3.29 -7.98 -21.22
CA ILE A 319 2.84 -8.73 -20.04
C ILE A 319 1.86 -7.87 -19.25
N THR A 320 0.78 -8.48 -18.77
CA THR A 320 -0.21 -7.83 -17.92
C THR A 320 0.45 -7.18 -16.70
N PRO A 321 0.29 -5.85 -16.51
CA PRO A 321 0.83 -5.17 -15.34
C PRO A 321 0.05 -5.60 -14.11
N ARG A 322 0.74 -6.06 -13.07
CA ARG A 322 0.13 -6.23 -11.75
C ARG A 322 -0.32 -4.87 -11.25
N THR A 323 -1.59 -4.74 -10.85
CA THR A 323 -2.12 -3.47 -10.36
C THR A 323 -1.92 -3.35 -8.85
N MET A 324 -2.08 -2.16 -8.29
CA MET A 324 -1.93 -1.89 -6.85
C MET A 324 -0.56 -2.27 -6.28
N PRO A 325 0.49 -1.50 -6.61
CA PRO A 325 1.85 -1.70 -6.13
C PRO A 325 2.02 -1.20 -4.68
N ALA A 326 1.08 -1.52 -3.79
CA ALA A 326 1.10 -1.11 -2.39
C ALA A 326 2.40 -1.55 -1.67
N PHE A 327 3.00 -2.64 -2.15
CA PHE A 327 4.24 -3.23 -1.67
C PHE A 327 5.51 -2.72 -2.38
N ALA A 328 5.44 -1.77 -3.33
CA ALA A 328 6.63 -1.29 -4.04
C ALA A 328 7.70 -0.71 -3.09
N CYS A 329 7.29 -0.12 -1.97
CA CYS A 329 8.23 0.37 -0.96
C CYS A 329 9.02 -0.76 -0.27
N CYS A 330 8.39 -1.90 0.03
CA CYS A 330 9.08 -3.04 0.62
C CYS A 330 9.98 -3.75 -0.40
N ALA A 331 9.65 -3.70 -1.68
CA ALA A 331 10.51 -4.14 -2.76
C ALA A 331 11.84 -3.36 -2.76
N MET A 332 11.78 -2.03 -2.65
CA MET A 332 12.98 -1.18 -2.61
C MET A 332 13.82 -1.41 -1.34
N GLN A 333 13.17 -1.56 -0.19
CA GLN A 333 13.85 -1.91 1.06
C GLN A 333 14.52 -3.28 0.98
N SER A 334 13.85 -4.27 0.37
CA SER A 334 14.42 -5.60 0.12
C SER A 334 15.64 -5.51 -0.80
N ALA A 335 15.53 -4.83 -1.94
CA ALA A 335 16.64 -4.63 -2.87
C ALA A 335 17.87 -4.01 -2.19
N TYR A 336 17.67 -2.97 -1.39
CA TYR A 336 18.75 -2.34 -0.62
C TYR A 336 19.46 -3.32 0.31
N VAL A 337 18.71 -4.14 1.06
CA VAL A 337 19.29 -5.15 1.96
C VAL A 337 20.08 -6.20 1.16
N LEU A 338 19.52 -6.70 0.06
CA LEU A 338 20.19 -7.70 -0.79
C LEU A 338 21.50 -7.17 -1.37
N LEU A 339 21.50 -5.91 -1.84
CA LEU A 339 22.71 -5.24 -2.33
C LEU A 339 23.77 -5.06 -1.23
N MET A 340 23.37 -4.53 -0.08
CA MET A 340 24.29 -4.30 1.04
C MET A 340 24.97 -5.59 1.50
N ILE A 341 24.23 -6.70 1.54
CA ILE A 341 24.77 -8.01 1.94
C ILE A 341 25.64 -8.60 0.84
N LYS A 342 25.27 -8.43 -0.44
CA LYS A 342 26.09 -8.86 -1.58
C LYS A 342 27.45 -8.18 -1.55
N ASP A 343 27.48 -6.85 -1.44
CA ASP A 343 28.72 -6.06 -1.42
C ASP A 343 29.58 -6.41 -0.20
N GLN A 344 28.95 -6.54 0.98
CA GLN A 344 29.65 -6.96 2.19
C GLN A 344 30.27 -8.37 2.05
N THR A 345 29.54 -9.30 1.43
CA THR A 345 30.02 -10.67 1.20
C THR A 345 31.20 -10.68 0.22
N GLN A 346 31.12 -9.90 -0.85
CA GLN A 346 32.20 -9.81 -1.83
C GLN A 346 33.46 -9.18 -1.24
N ALA A 347 33.32 -8.17 -0.37
CA ALA A 347 34.44 -7.54 0.32
C ALA A 347 35.12 -8.50 1.33
N LEU A 348 34.35 -9.33 2.03
CA LEU A 348 34.87 -10.28 3.02
C LEU A 348 35.51 -11.52 2.38
N TYR A 349 35.06 -11.91 1.19
CA TYR A 349 35.51 -13.12 0.50
C TYR A 349 35.93 -12.81 -0.94
N PRO A 350 37.13 -12.27 -1.19
CA PRO A 350 37.65 -12.05 -2.55
C PRO A 350 37.84 -13.37 -3.32
N PRO A 351 37.95 -13.35 -4.67
CA PRO A 351 37.85 -14.53 -5.55
C PRO A 351 38.91 -15.64 -5.35
N SER A 352 39.97 -15.41 -4.57
CA SER A 352 40.98 -16.43 -4.20
C SER A 352 40.51 -17.30 -3.03
N ARG A 353 39.37 -17.97 -3.19
CA ARG A 353 38.69 -18.71 -2.11
C ARG A 353 39.18 -20.16 -2.08
N GLY A 354 39.65 -20.61 -0.91
CA GLY A 354 39.81 -22.05 -0.62
C GLY A 354 38.46 -22.76 -0.50
N ASP A 355 38.34 -23.77 0.36
CA ASP A 355 37.18 -24.67 0.47
C ASP A 355 35.80 -24.00 0.68
N ALA A 356 35.74 -22.73 1.12
CA ALA A 356 34.50 -21.98 1.30
C ALA A 356 33.91 -21.37 0.01
N GLY A 357 34.63 -21.43 -1.11
CA GLY A 357 34.22 -20.84 -2.40
C GLY A 357 32.79 -21.17 -2.84
N PRO A 358 32.41 -22.46 -2.93
CA PRO A 358 31.10 -22.88 -3.43
C PRO A 358 29.91 -22.37 -2.59
N LEU A 359 30.05 -22.34 -1.25
CA LEU A 359 28.97 -21.88 -0.36
C LEU A 359 28.72 -20.37 -0.52
N VAL A 360 29.78 -19.59 -0.67
CA VAL A 360 29.66 -18.15 -0.85
C VAL A 360 29.09 -17.83 -2.24
N ASP A 361 29.43 -18.62 -3.26
CA ASP A 361 28.86 -18.47 -4.59
C ASP A 361 27.37 -18.80 -4.64
N ASP A 362 26.92 -19.85 -3.94
CA ASP A 362 25.48 -20.14 -3.75
C ASP A 362 24.75 -18.95 -3.12
N MET A 363 25.28 -18.41 -2.02
CA MET A 363 24.67 -17.25 -1.36
C MET A 363 24.61 -16.03 -2.29
N LEU A 364 25.68 -15.74 -3.03
CA LEU A 364 25.70 -14.63 -3.99
C LEU A 364 24.69 -14.83 -5.13
N ASN A 365 24.51 -16.08 -5.60
CA ASN A 365 23.51 -16.40 -6.62
C ASN A 365 22.08 -16.18 -6.09
N ARG A 366 21.79 -16.59 -4.85
CA ARG A 366 20.49 -16.34 -4.21
C ARG A 366 20.20 -14.85 -4.05
N LEU A 367 21.21 -14.05 -3.65
CA LEU A 367 21.08 -12.60 -3.56
C LEU A 367 20.79 -11.97 -4.94
N LYS A 368 21.51 -12.40 -5.98
CA LYS A 368 21.27 -11.94 -7.36
C LYS A 368 19.88 -12.32 -7.84
N GLN A 369 19.43 -13.55 -7.59
CA GLN A 369 18.09 -14.00 -7.95
C GLN A 369 17.03 -13.12 -7.29
N GLY A 370 17.14 -12.85 -5.99
CA GLY A 370 16.20 -11.96 -5.30
C GLY A 370 16.18 -10.54 -5.88
N LEU A 371 17.33 -10.01 -6.29
CA LEU A 371 17.41 -8.71 -6.99
C LEU A 371 16.70 -8.74 -8.35
N TRP A 372 16.85 -9.84 -9.11
CA TRP A 372 16.15 -10.04 -10.38
C TRP A 372 14.63 -10.12 -10.21
N SER A 373 14.13 -10.83 -9.20
CA SER A 373 12.70 -10.90 -8.87
C SER A 373 12.12 -9.51 -8.58
N VAL A 374 12.77 -8.75 -7.71
CA VAL A 374 12.37 -7.37 -7.37
C VAL A 374 12.41 -6.45 -8.60
N TRP A 375 13.47 -6.56 -9.40
CA TRP A 375 13.59 -5.79 -10.64
C TRP A 375 12.47 -6.13 -11.64
N GLY A 376 12.18 -7.41 -11.84
CA GLY A 376 11.09 -7.87 -12.70
C GLY A 376 9.75 -7.31 -12.27
N ALA A 377 9.50 -7.23 -10.95
CA ALA A 377 8.32 -6.57 -10.40
C ALA A 377 8.25 -5.08 -10.75
N PHE A 378 9.33 -4.32 -10.59
CA PHE A 378 9.34 -2.90 -10.98
C PHE A 378 9.18 -2.67 -12.47
N VAL A 379 9.76 -3.53 -13.32
CA VAL A 379 9.55 -3.47 -14.78
C VAL A 379 8.07 -3.69 -15.11
N ASN A 380 7.43 -4.67 -14.46
CA ASN A 380 6.01 -4.95 -14.67
C ASN A 380 5.10 -3.82 -14.15
N TYR A 381 5.37 -3.27 -12.96
CA TYR A 381 4.62 -2.11 -12.44
C TYR A 381 4.80 -0.88 -13.33
N GLY A 382 6.01 -0.62 -13.80
CA GLY A 382 6.33 0.52 -14.66
C GLY A 382 5.67 0.48 -16.05
N ALA A 383 5.05 -0.63 -16.45
CA ALA A 383 4.26 -0.70 -17.68
C ALA A 383 2.95 0.11 -17.60
N ALA A 384 2.41 0.31 -16.39
CA ALA A 384 1.20 1.09 -16.15
C ALA A 384 1.42 2.29 -15.20
N PHE A 385 2.28 2.15 -14.18
CA PHE A 385 2.41 3.12 -13.10
C PHE A 385 3.72 3.92 -13.18
N GLU A 386 3.61 5.19 -13.56
CA GLU A 386 4.75 5.99 -13.98
C GLU A 386 5.66 6.44 -12.84
N ALA A 387 5.11 6.76 -11.67
CA ALA A 387 5.94 7.13 -10.51
C ALA A 387 6.88 5.99 -10.09
N LEU A 388 6.46 4.73 -10.31
CA LEU A 388 7.30 3.55 -10.07
C LEU A 388 8.32 3.31 -11.18
N GLY A 389 8.11 3.87 -12.38
CA GLY A 389 9.13 3.94 -13.42
C GLY A 389 10.40 4.66 -12.96
N GLY A 390 10.28 5.65 -12.06
CA GLY A 390 11.43 6.31 -11.43
C GLY A 390 12.27 5.35 -10.56
N MET A 391 11.62 4.44 -9.83
CA MET A 391 12.27 3.45 -8.96
C MET A 391 13.05 2.39 -9.78
N ARG A 392 12.63 2.13 -11.03
CA ARG A 392 13.40 1.34 -12.01
C ARG A 392 14.70 2.06 -12.40
N GLY A 393 14.67 3.39 -12.56
CA GLY A 393 15.86 4.19 -12.84
C GLY A 393 16.88 4.13 -11.70
N GLU A 394 16.41 4.28 -10.46
CA GLU A 394 17.24 4.16 -9.25
C GLU A 394 17.86 2.78 -9.08
N SER A 395 17.11 1.71 -9.38
CA SER A 395 17.61 0.32 -9.32
C SER A 395 18.76 0.07 -10.32
N ARG A 396 18.72 0.69 -11.51
CA ARG A 396 19.86 0.69 -12.46
C ARG A 396 21.02 1.54 -11.96
N ALA A 397 20.75 2.71 -11.39
CA ALA A 397 21.77 3.60 -10.84
C ALA A 397 22.49 2.99 -9.63
N LEU A 398 21.81 2.13 -8.87
CA LEU A 398 22.36 1.37 -7.73
C LEU A 398 23.15 0.11 -8.14
N GLY A 399 23.36 -0.13 -9.44
CA GLY A 399 24.14 -1.28 -9.92
C GLY A 399 23.48 -2.65 -9.66
N MET A 400 22.15 -2.69 -9.50
CA MET A 400 21.42 -3.96 -9.29
C MET A 400 21.57 -4.90 -10.49
N ILE A 401 21.78 -4.36 -11.69
CA ILE A 401 21.99 -5.10 -12.93
C ILE A 401 23.06 -4.36 -13.74
N VAL A 402 24.16 -5.05 -14.03
CA VAL A 402 25.14 -4.70 -15.08
C VAL A 402 24.80 -5.48 -16.32
#